data_AF-A0A315W5Z2-F1
#
_entry.id   AF-A0A315W5Z2-F1
#
_cell.length_a   1.000
_cell.length_b   1.000
_cell.length_c   1.000
_cell.angle_alpha   90.00
_cell.angle_beta   90.00
_cell.angle_gamma   90.00
#
_symmetry.space_group_name_H-M   'P 1'
#
loop_
_entity.id
_entity.type
_entity.pdbx_description
1 polymer ?
#
loop_
_entity_poly.entity_id
_entity_poly.type
_entity_poly.pdbx_seq_one_letter_code
_entity_poly.pdbx_strand_id
1 'polypeptide(L)'
;MAVGKNKRLTKGGKKGAKKKIVDPFSKKDWYDVKAPAMFNIRNIGKTLVTRTQGTRIASDGLKGRVFEVSLADLQNDEVAFRKFKLVTEDVQGKNCLTNFHGMDLTRDKMCSMVKKWQHFAKKEAAVSIFFRGFCVVSFSSSWCSATIGEQQDGAAGCLRGTALYSFTSDCEEELSLQVGDIVTNLESVDGEWFLGDLRGKRALVPKNYLQVLD
;
A
#
# COMPACT_ATOMS: atom_id res chain seq x y z
N MET A 1 -31.85 27.10 -12.86
CA MET A 1 -30.78 27.97 -12.32
C MET A 1 -31.34 28.78 -11.17
N ALA A 2 -30.87 28.60 -9.93
CA ALA A 2 -31.39 29.37 -8.80
C ALA A 2 -30.54 30.62 -8.54
N VAL A 3 -30.70 31.63 -9.38
CA VAL A 3 -30.17 32.98 -9.13
C VAL A 3 -31.22 33.77 -8.32
N GLY A 4 -30.81 34.37 -7.19
CA GLY A 4 -31.55 35.49 -6.58
C GLY A 4 -32.57 35.20 -5.46
N LYS A 5 -32.67 33.99 -4.91
CA LYS A 5 -33.67 33.69 -3.84
C LYS A 5 -33.24 34.05 -2.41
N ASN A 6 -31.98 34.42 -2.17
CA ASN A 6 -31.48 34.77 -0.84
C ASN A 6 -31.67 36.26 -0.53
N LYS A 7 -32.81 36.61 0.08
CA LYS A 7 -33.19 37.98 0.46
C LYS A 7 -32.44 38.56 1.67
N ARG A 8 -31.58 37.79 2.35
CA ARG A 8 -30.96 38.19 3.64
C ARG A 8 -29.52 37.70 3.81
N LEU A 9 -28.62 38.14 2.93
CA LEU A 9 -27.20 37.75 2.94
C LEU A 9 -26.38 38.37 4.09
N THR A 10 -26.89 39.38 4.79
CA THR A 10 -26.21 40.00 5.93
C THR A 10 -27.08 39.88 7.18
N LYS A 11 -26.68 39.00 8.11
CA LYS A 11 -27.24 38.97 9.47
C LYS A 11 -26.45 39.98 10.30
N GLY A 12 -26.98 41.19 10.41
CA GLY A 12 -26.37 42.28 11.18
C GLY A 12 -25.97 43.45 10.29
N GLY A 13 -26.75 44.51 10.36
CA GLY A 13 -26.41 45.78 9.73
C GLY A 13 -25.15 46.36 10.38
N LYS A 14 -24.06 46.40 9.61
CA LYS A 14 -23.11 47.51 9.66
C LYS A 14 -22.51 47.63 8.29
N LYS A 15 -22.75 48.78 7.66
CA LYS A 15 -22.13 49.27 6.43
C LYS A 15 -20.65 49.51 6.74
N GLY A 16 -19.92 48.42 6.98
CA GLY A 16 -18.49 48.42 7.22
C GLY A 16 -17.82 48.96 5.98
N ALA A 17 -16.94 49.95 6.17
CA ALA A 17 -16.22 50.69 5.15
C ALA A 17 -15.98 49.86 3.89
N LYS A 18 -16.19 50.48 2.71
CA LYS A 18 -15.87 49.91 1.39
C LYS A 18 -14.41 49.41 1.40
N LYS A 19 -14.18 48.20 1.92
CA LYS A 19 -12.92 47.48 1.76
C LYS A 19 -12.81 47.39 0.26
N LYS A 20 -11.75 48.00 -0.29
CA LYS A 20 -11.45 47.87 -1.72
C LYS A 20 -11.60 46.39 -2.04
N ILE A 21 -12.44 46.08 -3.03
CA ILE A 21 -12.64 44.72 -3.50
C ILE A 21 -11.31 44.36 -4.15
N VAL A 22 -10.42 43.81 -3.34
CA VAL A 22 -9.11 43.34 -3.76
C VAL A 22 -9.30 41.88 -4.11
N ASP A 23 -8.89 41.50 -5.30
CA ASP A 23 -8.92 40.12 -5.75
C ASP A 23 -8.16 39.23 -4.74
N PRO A 24 -8.81 38.22 -4.14
CA PRO A 24 -8.17 37.28 -3.24
C PRO A 24 -6.95 36.56 -3.85
N PHE A 25 -6.87 36.43 -5.18
CA PHE A 25 -5.76 35.76 -5.85
C PHE A 25 -4.47 36.59 -5.89
N SER A 26 -4.58 37.92 -5.84
CA SER A 26 -3.43 38.84 -5.82
C SER A 26 -2.50 38.66 -4.60
N LYS A 27 -3.01 38.03 -3.54
CA LYS A 27 -2.27 37.73 -2.31
C LYS A 27 -1.61 36.35 -2.32
N LYS A 28 -1.76 35.58 -3.40
CA LYS A 28 -1.26 34.21 -3.52
C LYS A 28 -0.01 34.19 -4.40
N ASP A 29 0.96 33.38 -4.00
CA ASP A 29 2.19 33.16 -4.74
C ASP A 29 2.24 31.68 -5.18
N TRP A 30 2.86 31.46 -6.34
CA TRP A 30 3.00 30.13 -6.96
C TRP A 30 4.33 29.48 -6.58
N TYR A 31 4.27 28.18 -6.29
CA TYR A 31 5.39 27.32 -5.94
C TYR A 31 5.38 26.09 -6.85
N ASP A 32 6.57 25.65 -7.24
CA ASP A 32 6.74 24.47 -8.09
C ASP A 32 6.89 23.21 -7.21
N VAL A 33 6.05 22.21 -7.44
CA VAL A 33 6.11 20.92 -6.73
C VAL A 33 7.09 20.01 -7.44
N LYS A 34 8.11 19.55 -6.71
CA LYS A 34 9.16 18.69 -7.21
C LYS A 34 9.04 17.27 -6.67
N ALA A 35 9.13 16.29 -7.57
CA ALA A 35 9.21 14.89 -7.22
C ALA A 35 10.61 14.52 -6.67
N PRO A 36 10.70 13.47 -5.84
CA PRO A 36 11.97 12.84 -5.48
C PRO A 36 12.82 12.47 -6.69
N ALA A 37 14.14 12.39 -6.51
CA ALA A 37 15.09 12.04 -7.58
C ALA A 37 14.94 10.61 -8.12
N MET A 38 14.09 9.77 -7.50
CA MET A 38 13.78 8.41 -7.95
C MET A 38 12.91 8.37 -9.21
N PHE A 39 12.25 9.49 -9.56
CA PHE A 39 11.40 9.58 -10.74
C PHE A 39 12.09 10.34 -11.87
N ASN A 40 11.85 9.92 -13.12
CA ASN A 40 12.42 10.56 -14.31
C ASN A 40 11.93 12.02 -14.45
N ILE A 41 10.62 12.24 -14.28
CA ILE A 41 10.03 13.57 -14.31
C ILE A 41 9.95 14.14 -12.89
N ARG A 42 10.71 15.21 -12.65
CA ARG A 42 10.72 15.89 -11.35
C ARG A 42 9.72 17.03 -11.23
N ASN A 43 9.17 17.54 -12.33
CA ASN A 43 8.23 18.66 -12.28
C ASN A 43 6.80 18.12 -12.35
N ILE A 44 6.13 18.06 -11.19
CA ILE A 44 4.77 17.50 -11.09
C ILE A 44 3.72 18.58 -11.45
N GLY A 45 3.96 19.81 -11.01
CA GLY A 45 3.01 20.90 -11.21
C GLY A 45 3.29 22.09 -10.30
N LYS A 46 2.30 22.98 -10.20
CA LYS A 46 2.37 24.20 -9.38
C LYS A 46 1.30 24.20 -8.30
N THR A 47 1.67 24.65 -7.11
CA THR A 47 0.75 24.89 -6.01
C THR A 47 0.76 26.36 -5.63
N LEU A 48 -0.36 26.83 -5.10
CA LEU A 48 -0.55 28.21 -4.67
C LEU A 48 -0.75 28.26 -3.16
N VAL A 49 -0.11 29.24 -2.53
CA VAL A 49 -0.28 29.53 -1.10
C VAL A 49 -0.37 31.04 -0.92
N THR A 50 -1.03 31.46 0.16
CA THR A 50 -1.06 32.86 0.53
C THR A 50 0.34 33.33 0.90
N ARG A 51 0.72 34.52 0.43
CA ARG A 51 1.96 35.19 0.82
C ARG A 51 2.05 35.34 2.32
N THR A 52 3.26 35.18 2.87
CA THR A 52 3.54 35.38 4.28
C THR A 52 3.02 36.75 4.74
N GLN A 53 2.21 36.76 5.80
CA GLN A 53 1.65 37.97 6.40
C GLN A 53 1.79 37.86 7.93
N GLY A 54 2.60 38.73 8.51
CA GLY A 54 2.89 38.74 9.95
C GLY A 54 3.48 37.39 10.39
N THR A 55 2.83 36.75 11.36
CA THR A 55 3.26 35.46 11.93
C THR A 55 2.87 34.23 11.10
N ARG A 56 2.04 34.38 10.06
CA ARG A 56 1.64 33.26 9.19
C ARG A 56 2.62 33.12 8.03
N ILE A 57 3.42 32.07 8.08
CA ILE A 57 4.47 31.79 7.10
C ILE A 57 3.89 30.94 5.96
N ALA A 58 4.22 31.29 4.71
CA ALA A 58 3.78 30.56 3.53
C ALA A 58 4.30 29.11 3.48
N SER A 59 5.52 28.85 3.98
CA SER A 59 6.13 27.51 4.01
C SER A 59 5.38 26.53 4.91
N ASP A 60 4.90 26.98 6.05
CA ASP A 60 4.11 26.16 6.99
C ASP A 60 2.79 25.70 6.35
N GLY A 61 2.16 26.59 5.58
CA GLY A 61 0.95 26.26 4.82
C GLY A 61 1.19 25.33 3.62
N LEU A 62 2.44 25.13 3.18
CA LEU A 62 2.83 24.23 2.09
C LEU A 62 3.26 22.85 2.61
N LYS A 63 3.93 22.81 3.76
CA LYS A 63 4.33 21.56 4.41
C LYS A 63 3.11 20.74 4.82
N GLY A 64 3.23 19.41 4.74
CA GLY A 64 2.13 18.49 5.04
C GLY A 64 1.02 18.40 3.98
N ARG A 65 1.10 19.16 2.88
CA ARG A 65 0.18 18.96 1.73
C ARG A 65 0.52 17.69 1.00
N VAL A 66 -0.50 16.87 0.75
CA VAL A 66 -0.39 15.63 -0.03
C VAL A 66 -0.91 15.88 -1.44
N PHE A 67 -0.08 15.56 -2.43
CA PHE A 67 -0.40 15.61 -3.86
C PHE A 67 -0.55 14.19 -4.40
N GLU A 68 -1.66 13.92 -5.09
CA GLU A 68 -1.92 12.66 -5.78
C GLU A 68 -1.50 12.81 -7.25
N VAL A 69 -0.61 11.95 -7.73
CA VAL A 69 -0.02 11.98 -9.07
C VAL A 69 -0.04 10.57 -9.65
N SER A 70 -0.28 10.42 -10.96
CA SER A 70 -0.18 9.10 -11.59
C SER A 70 1.28 8.69 -11.79
N LEU A 71 1.58 7.39 -11.78
CA LEU A 71 2.91 6.87 -12.12
C LEU A 71 3.29 7.22 -13.55
N ALA A 72 2.32 7.17 -14.48
CA ALA A 72 2.53 7.51 -15.88
C ALA A 72 3.09 8.92 -16.06
N ASP A 73 2.61 9.90 -15.28
CA ASP A 73 3.12 11.29 -15.35
C ASP A 73 4.53 11.45 -14.76
N LEU A 74 4.96 10.53 -13.88
CA LEU A 74 6.27 10.57 -13.23
C LEU A 74 7.35 9.83 -14.02
N GLN A 75 6.99 8.74 -14.71
CA GLN A 75 7.92 7.83 -15.37
C GLN A 75 7.72 7.71 -16.90
N ASN A 76 6.64 8.27 -17.47
CA ASN A 76 6.20 8.06 -18.86
C ASN A 76 5.94 6.59 -19.24
N ASP A 77 5.58 5.75 -18.27
CA ASP A 77 5.18 4.37 -18.54
C ASP A 77 3.68 4.27 -18.89
N GLU A 78 3.29 3.21 -19.61
CA GLU A 78 1.89 2.91 -19.95
C GLU A 78 1.03 2.55 -18.70
N VAL A 79 1.67 2.39 -17.54
CA VAL A 79 1.06 1.96 -16.28
C VAL A 79 0.38 3.16 -15.58
N ALA A 80 -0.76 3.61 -16.12
CA ALA A 80 -1.53 4.73 -15.57
C ALA A 80 -2.35 4.39 -14.31
N PHE A 81 -2.50 3.11 -13.98
CA PHE A 81 -3.41 2.66 -12.92
C PHE A 81 -2.86 2.82 -11.49
N ARG A 82 -1.57 3.16 -11.33
CA ARG A 82 -0.94 3.38 -10.02
C ARG A 82 -0.86 4.88 -9.76
N LYS A 83 -1.31 5.29 -8.57
CA LYS A 83 -1.27 6.67 -8.12
C LYS A 83 -0.37 6.78 -6.89
N PHE A 84 0.54 7.74 -6.93
CA PHE A 84 1.42 8.08 -5.83
C PHE A 84 0.88 9.28 -5.07
N LYS A 85 0.88 9.18 -3.75
CA LYS A 85 0.65 10.29 -2.82
C LYS A 85 1.99 10.80 -2.36
N LEU A 86 2.30 12.04 -2.71
CA LEU A 86 3.55 12.72 -2.38
C LEU A 86 3.27 13.84 -1.37
N VAL A 87 3.88 13.79 -0.20
CA VAL A 87 3.74 14.82 0.85
C VAL A 87 4.87 15.84 0.73
N THR A 88 4.56 17.13 0.87
CA THR A 88 5.60 18.15 0.95
C THR A 88 6.22 18.17 2.34
N GLU A 89 7.49 17.81 2.46
CA GLU A 89 8.21 17.87 3.74
C GLU A 89 8.96 19.20 3.90
N ASP A 90 9.59 19.66 2.81
CA ASP A 90 10.40 20.86 2.86
C ASP A 90 10.17 21.80 1.66
N VAL A 91 10.44 23.08 1.87
CA VAL A 91 10.27 24.13 0.87
C VAL A 91 11.58 24.90 0.74
N GLN A 92 12.22 24.79 -0.43
CA GLN A 92 13.45 25.49 -0.76
C GLN A 92 13.16 26.62 -1.74
N GLY A 93 13.16 27.85 -1.24
CA GLY A 93 12.80 29.02 -2.05
C GLY A 93 11.37 28.88 -2.60
N LYS A 94 11.23 28.69 -3.92
CA LYS A 94 9.94 28.48 -4.60
C LYS A 94 9.66 27.01 -4.95
N ASN A 95 10.55 26.09 -4.58
CA ASN A 95 10.42 24.67 -4.88
C ASN A 95 9.94 23.92 -3.64
N CYS A 96 8.84 23.18 -3.77
CA CYS A 96 8.37 22.25 -2.76
C CYS A 96 9.01 20.88 -3.00
N LEU A 97 9.80 20.41 -2.05
CA LEU A 97 10.38 19.06 -2.07
C LEU A 97 9.39 18.10 -1.44
N THR A 98 9.05 17.06 -2.19
CA THR A 98 8.09 16.05 -1.75
C THR A 98 8.77 14.74 -1.38
N ASN A 99 8.17 14.03 -0.43
CA ASN A 99 8.51 12.68 -0.02
C ASN A 99 7.33 11.73 -0.28
N PHE A 100 7.58 10.43 -0.27
CA PHE A 100 6.53 9.42 -0.46
C PHE A 100 5.64 9.33 0.78
N HIS A 101 4.33 9.44 0.58
CA HIS A 101 3.32 9.28 1.63
C HIS A 101 2.53 7.97 1.48
N GLY A 102 2.30 7.51 0.25
CA GLY A 102 1.56 6.28 -0.01
C GLY A 102 1.33 6.04 -1.50
N MET A 103 0.79 4.87 -1.82
CA MET A 103 0.40 4.49 -3.18
C MET A 103 -1.01 3.89 -3.16
N ASP A 104 -1.83 4.27 -4.13
CA ASP A 104 -3.17 3.76 -4.33
C ASP A 104 -3.34 3.29 -5.78
N LEU A 105 -4.28 2.36 -6.00
CA LEU A 105 -4.73 1.97 -7.33
C LEU A 105 -5.90 2.83 -7.77
N THR A 106 -6.07 3.00 -9.08
CA THR A 106 -7.28 3.62 -9.64
C THR A 106 -8.53 2.77 -9.34
N ARG A 107 -9.70 3.44 -9.24
CA ARG A 107 -10.97 2.74 -8.96
C ARG A 107 -11.36 1.79 -10.09
N ASP A 108 -11.15 2.18 -11.33
CA ASP A 108 -11.33 1.31 -12.50
C ASP A 108 -10.52 0.03 -12.35
N LYS A 109 -9.23 0.11 -12.01
CA LYS A 109 -8.40 -1.07 -11.80
C LYS A 109 -8.88 -1.91 -10.62
N MET A 110 -9.20 -1.30 -9.48
CA MET A 110 -9.74 -2.01 -8.32
C MET A 110 -11.04 -2.75 -8.63
N CYS A 111 -12.00 -2.09 -9.29
CA CYS A 111 -13.27 -2.71 -9.66
C CYS A 111 -13.10 -3.75 -10.78
N SER A 112 -12.16 -3.57 -11.71
CA SER A 112 -11.89 -4.56 -12.77
C SER A 112 -11.29 -5.85 -12.23
N MET A 113 -10.60 -5.78 -11.09
CA MET A 113 -10.10 -6.97 -10.43
C MET A 113 -11.28 -7.79 -9.91
N VAL A 114 -12.32 -7.17 -9.36
CA VAL A 114 -13.50 -7.86 -8.79
C VAL A 114 -14.36 -8.55 -9.88
N LYS A 115 -14.15 -9.85 -10.07
CA LYS A 115 -14.97 -10.73 -10.93
C LYS A 115 -16.03 -11.50 -10.14
N LYS A 116 -17.16 -11.77 -10.81
CA LYS A 116 -18.23 -12.64 -10.30
C LYS A 116 -17.74 -14.10 -10.24
N TRP A 117 -18.24 -14.88 -9.27
CA TRP A 117 -17.91 -16.30 -9.06
C TRP A 117 -16.45 -16.60 -8.67
N GLN A 118 -15.74 -15.62 -8.10
CA GLN A 118 -14.41 -15.81 -7.53
C GLN A 118 -14.39 -15.31 -6.08
N HIS A 119 -13.64 -16.00 -5.21
CA HIS A 119 -13.46 -15.57 -3.84
C HIS A 119 -12.37 -14.50 -3.75
N PHE A 120 -12.73 -13.32 -3.25
CA PHE A 120 -11.80 -12.22 -3.02
C PHE A 120 -11.20 -12.34 -1.62
N ALA A 121 -9.94 -12.75 -1.54
CA ALA A 121 -9.19 -12.76 -0.30
C ALA A 121 -8.38 -11.46 -0.16
N LYS A 122 -8.86 -10.56 0.71
CA LYS A 122 -8.10 -9.37 1.11
C LYS A 122 -7.12 -9.79 2.21
N LYS A 123 -5.82 -9.84 1.92
CA LYS A 123 -4.78 -10.05 2.93
C LYS A 123 -4.15 -8.69 3.26
N GLU A 124 -4.39 -8.21 4.47
CA GLU A 124 -3.70 -7.02 4.99
C GLU A 124 -2.36 -7.52 5.55
N ALA A 125 -1.28 -7.37 4.78
CA ALA A 125 0.06 -7.72 5.24
C ALA A 125 0.74 -6.45 5.76
N ALA A 126 0.73 -6.23 7.07
CA ALA A 126 1.51 -5.16 7.68
C ALA A 126 3.00 -5.53 7.63
N VAL A 127 3.64 -5.28 6.49
CA VAL A 127 5.08 -5.47 6.31
C VAL A 127 5.80 -4.24 6.88
N SER A 128 6.23 -4.31 8.14
CA SER A 128 7.01 -3.23 8.76
C SER A 128 8.44 -3.21 8.21
N ILE A 129 8.65 -2.62 7.03
CA ILE A 129 10.00 -2.30 6.55
C ILE A 129 10.46 -1.05 7.28
N PHE A 130 11.25 -1.22 8.34
CA PHE A 130 11.99 -0.14 9.00
C PHE A 130 13.15 0.28 8.09
N PHE A 131 12.90 1.18 7.14
CA PHE A 131 13.97 1.91 6.47
C PHE A 131 13.91 3.38 6.91
N ARG A 132 14.92 3.80 7.69
CA ARG A 132 15.11 5.20 8.15
C ARG A 132 13.92 5.81 8.92
N GLY A 133 13.21 4.99 9.72
CA GLY A 133 12.21 5.49 10.67
C GLY A 133 10.80 5.70 10.12
N PHE A 134 10.50 5.26 8.89
CA PHE A 134 9.15 5.25 8.33
C PHE A 134 8.56 3.83 8.34
N CYS A 135 7.30 3.69 8.75
CA CYS A 135 6.55 2.44 8.67
C CYS A 135 5.63 2.50 7.45
N VAL A 136 5.83 1.58 6.50
CA VAL A 136 5.01 1.47 5.29
C VAL A 136 4.07 0.28 5.44
N VAL A 137 2.76 0.50 5.31
CA VAL A 137 1.78 -0.59 5.29
C VAL A 137 1.50 -0.97 3.85
N SER A 138 1.91 -2.17 3.44
CA SER A 138 1.67 -2.68 2.09
C SER A 138 0.38 -3.49 2.03
N PHE A 139 -0.53 -3.12 1.14
CA PHE A 139 -1.71 -3.91 0.84
C PHE A 139 -1.46 -4.84 -0.34
N SER A 140 -1.46 -6.15 -0.10
CA SER A 140 -1.42 -7.15 -1.17
C SER A 140 -2.80 -7.76 -1.35
N SER A 141 -3.44 -7.41 -2.47
CA SER A 141 -4.67 -8.07 -2.91
C SER A 141 -4.28 -9.20 -3.85
N SER A 142 -4.32 -10.45 -3.37
CA SER A 142 -4.05 -11.62 -4.20
C SER A 142 -5.35 -12.22 -4.71
N TRP A 143 -5.37 -12.56 -5.99
CA TRP A 143 -6.47 -13.27 -6.65
C TRP A 143 -6.04 -14.71 -6.88
N CYS A 144 -6.80 -15.67 -6.34
CA CYS A 144 -6.71 -17.04 -6.81
C CYS A 144 -7.35 -17.07 -8.21
N SER A 145 -6.53 -17.11 -9.26
CA SER A 145 -7.02 -17.27 -10.61
C SER A 145 -7.61 -18.67 -10.76
N ALA A 146 -8.92 -18.77 -11.00
CA ALA A 146 -9.52 -20.00 -11.49
C ALA A 146 -9.02 -20.22 -12.93
N THR A 147 -7.92 -20.96 -13.08
CA THR A 147 -7.56 -21.60 -14.34
C THR A 147 -8.61 -22.68 -14.60
N ILE A 148 -9.46 -22.46 -15.60
CA ILE A 148 -10.25 -23.55 -16.19
C ILE A 148 -9.24 -24.38 -16.98
N GLY A 149 -8.84 -25.52 -16.41
CA GLY A 149 -7.88 -26.45 -17.00
C GLY A 149 -6.75 -26.86 -16.06
N GLU A 150 -7.08 -27.36 -14.87
CA GLU A 150 -6.87 -28.78 -14.54
C GLU A 150 -7.61 -29.08 -13.24
N GLN A 151 -8.38 -30.15 -13.29
CA GLN A 151 -9.21 -30.62 -12.21
C GLN A 151 -8.33 -31.41 -11.24
N GLN A 152 -8.09 -30.85 -10.06
CA GLN A 152 -7.92 -31.62 -8.83
C GLN A 152 -8.69 -30.82 -7.75
N ASP A 153 -10.00 -31.03 -7.60
CA ASP A 153 -10.48 -32.01 -6.62
C ASP A 153 -9.44 -33.09 -6.32
N GLY A 154 -8.50 -32.76 -5.43
CA GLY A 154 -7.65 -33.71 -4.78
C GLY A 154 -8.11 -33.78 -3.34
N ALA A 155 -8.55 -34.95 -2.90
CA ALA A 155 -8.82 -35.25 -1.52
C ALA A 155 -7.74 -34.66 -0.59
N ALA A 156 -8.04 -34.54 0.70
CA ALA A 156 -7.01 -34.67 1.71
C ALA A 156 -6.28 -36.00 1.45
N GLY A 157 -5.29 -35.96 0.56
CA GLY A 157 -4.32 -37.00 0.33
C GLY A 157 -3.60 -37.04 1.64
N CYS A 158 -3.98 -38.03 2.44
CA CYS A 158 -3.44 -38.27 3.75
C CYS A 158 -2.00 -38.79 3.59
N LEU A 159 -1.14 -38.03 2.90
CA LEU A 159 0.27 -38.33 2.79
C LEU A 159 0.82 -38.23 4.20
N ARG A 160 1.27 -39.37 4.68
CA ARG A 160 1.90 -39.52 5.98
C ARG A 160 3.35 -39.89 5.73
N GLY A 161 4.24 -39.34 6.54
CA GLY A 161 5.66 -39.66 6.46
C GLY A 161 6.13 -40.17 7.80
N THR A 162 6.94 -41.22 7.78
CA THR A 162 7.66 -41.66 8.98
C THR A 162 9.01 -40.98 9.04
N ALA A 163 9.33 -40.40 10.19
CA ALA A 163 10.65 -39.83 10.42
C ALA A 163 11.70 -40.95 10.54
N LEU A 164 12.71 -40.93 9.67
CA LEU A 164 13.82 -41.89 9.68
C LEU A 164 14.89 -41.53 10.70
N TYR A 165 15.01 -40.23 11.03
CA TYR A 165 16.02 -39.70 11.93
C TYR A 165 15.38 -38.83 13.00
N SER A 166 15.95 -38.87 14.20
CA SER A 166 15.58 -37.95 15.27
C SER A 166 16.25 -36.60 15.05
N PHE A 167 15.47 -35.53 15.12
CA PHE A 167 15.93 -34.16 15.01
C PHE A 167 15.29 -33.33 16.12
N THR A 168 16.12 -32.63 16.90
CA THR A 168 15.65 -31.71 17.94
C THR A 168 15.93 -30.29 17.46
N SER A 169 14.87 -29.53 17.19
CA SER A 169 14.99 -28.11 16.87
C SER A 169 14.61 -27.26 18.08
N ASP A 170 15.31 -26.14 18.25
CA ASP A 170 15.05 -25.11 19.24
C ASP A 170 14.15 -23.98 18.72
N CYS A 171 13.79 -24.00 17.44
CA CYS A 171 12.95 -23.00 16.79
C CYS A 171 11.47 -23.43 16.68
N GLU A 172 10.55 -22.48 16.83
CA GLU A 172 9.10 -22.73 16.75
C GLU A 172 8.57 -22.95 15.33
N GLU A 173 9.38 -22.62 14.32
CA GLU A 173 9.07 -22.78 12.89
C GLU A 173 9.46 -24.18 12.35
N GLU A 174 10.21 -24.96 13.13
CA GLU A 174 10.71 -26.30 12.79
C GLU A 174 10.11 -27.39 13.69
N LEU A 175 9.87 -28.58 13.13
CA LEU A 175 9.29 -29.69 13.87
C LEU A 175 10.40 -30.54 14.52
N SER A 176 10.31 -30.76 15.82
CA SER A 176 11.13 -31.76 16.50
C SER A 176 10.60 -33.16 16.20
N LEU A 177 11.45 -33.99 15.60
CA LEU A 177 11.14 -35.35 15.13
C LEU A 177 11.87 -36.38 15.98
N GLN A 178 11.23 -37.50 16.27
CA GLN A 178 11.88 -38.71 16.76
C GLN A 178 11.80 -39.81 15.70
N VAL A 179 12.77 -40.72 15.68
CA VAL A 179 12.75 -41.87 14.77
C VAL A 179 11.45 -42.65 14.97
N GLY A 180 10.68 -42.81 13.89
CA GLY A 180 9.38 -43.48 13.91
C GLY A 180 8.17 -42.58 14.16
N ASP A 181 8.33 -41.26 14.35
CA ASP A 181 7.20 -40.33 14.41
C ASP A 181 6.48 -40.27 13.05
N ILE A 182 5.14 -40.31 13.08
CA ILE A 182 4.29 -40.23 11.88
C ILE A 182 3.80 -38.79 11.72
N VAL A 183 4.33 -38.09 10.73
CA VAL A 183 3.88 -36.75 10.34
C VAL A 183 2.69 -36.90 9.41
N THR A 184 1.61 -36.20 9.73
CA THR A 184 0.35 -36.25 8.96
C THR A 184 0.17 -34.98 8.14
N ASN A 185 -0.65 -35.06 7.08
CA ASN A 185 -1.00 -33.90 6.24
C ASN A 185 0.25 -33.23 5.62
N LEU A 186 1.10 -34.05 5.00
CA LEU A 186 2.33 -33.57 4.36
C LEU A 186 2.04 -32.80 3.07
N GLU A 187 2.45 -31.53 3.04
CA GLU A 187 2.41 -30.67 1.87
C GLU A 187 3.84 -30.36 1.41
N SER A 188 4.16 -30.56 0.13
CA SER A 188 5.45 -30.14 -0.43
C SER A 188 5.46 -28.62 -0.63
N VAL A 189 6.27 -27.91 0.15
CA VAL A 189 6.44 -26.45 -0.01
C VAL A 189 7.44 -26.16 -1.12
N ASP A 190 8.63 -26.75 -1.02
CA ASP A 190 9.76 -26.55 -1.95
C ASP A 190 10.44 -27.88 -2.30
N GLY A 191 11.55 -27.85 -3.04
CA GLY A 191 12.32 -29.04 -3.40
C GLY A 191 12.82 -29.86 -2.20
N GLU A 192 13.21 -29.19 -1.11
CA GLU A 192 13.90 -29.81 0.05
C GLU A 192 13.08 -29.86 1.34
N TRP A 193 11.90 -29.23 1.38
CA TRP A 193 11.07 -29.11 2.59
C TRP A 193 9.63 -29.60 2.39
N PHE A 194 9.12 -30.30 3.41
CA PHE A 194 7.71 -30.59 3.62
C PHE A 194 7.16 -29.73 4.76
N LEU A 195 5.90 -29.36 4.68
CA LEU A 195 5.11 -28.83 5.78
C LEU A 195 4.21 -29.95 6.30
N GLY A 196 4.26 -30.23 7.59
CA GLY A 196 3.50 -31.34 8.16
C GLY A 196 3.04 -31.09 9.58
N ASP A 197 2.03 -31.85 9.98
CA ASP A 197 1.41 -31.79 11.30
C ASP A 197 1.90 -32.95 12.17
N LEU A 198 2.56 -32.64 13.29
CA LEU A 198 2.95 -33.60 14.32
C LEU A 198 2.61 -33.05 15.70
N ARG A 199 1.94 -33.85 16.54
CA ARG A 199 1.56 -33.47 17.92
C ARG A 199 0.78 -32.14 18.00
N GLY A 200 -0.01 -31.83 16.97
CA GLY A 200 -0.82 -30.60 16.90
C GLY A 200 -0.06 -29.33 16.55
N LYS A 201 1.23 -29.43 16.17
CA LYS A 201 2.03 -28.32 15.65
C LYS A 201 2.30 -28.53 14.16
N ARG A 202 2.12 -27.45 13.38
CA ARG A 202 2.39 -27.42 11.94
C ARG A 202 3.69 -26.67 11.69
N ALA A 203 4.71 -27.37 11.22
CA ALA A 203 6.04 -26.82 11.05
C ALA A 203 6.78 -27.49 9.89
N LEU A 204 7.92 -26.91 9.51
CA LEU A 204 8.73 -27.39 8.40
C LEU A 204 9.55 -28.61 8.80
N VAL A 205 9.63 -29.57 7.88
CA VAL A 205 10.39 -30.82 8.01
C VAL A 205 11.20 -31.06 6.73
N PRO A 206 12.50 -31.36 6.80
CA PRO A 206 13.29 -31.66 5.62
C PRO A 206 12.82 -32.98 4.97
N LYS A 207 12.71 -33.00 3.63
CA LYS A 207 12.25 -34.21 2.91
C LYS A 207 13.15 -35.41 3.10
N ASN A 208 14.46 -35.19 3.20
CA ASN A 208 15.46 -36.25 3.38
C ASN A 208 15.30 -37.03 4.69
N TYR A 209 14.53 -36.49 5.64
CA TYR A 209 14.32 -37.07 6.96
C TYR A 209 13.00 -37.86 7.05
N LEU A 210 12.17 -37.80 6.01
CA LEU A 210 10.87 -38.45 5.96
C LEU A 210 10.85 -39.55 4.89
N GLN A 211 10.38 -40.73 5.28
CA GLN A 211 9.93 -41.76 4.34
C GLN A 211 8.43 -41.57 4.12
N VAL A 212 8.06 -41.13 2.92
CA VAL A 212 6.66 -41.02 2.51
C VAL A 212 6.03 -42.41 2.51
N LEU A 213 4.93 -42.57 3.22
CA LEU A 213 4.06 -43.74 3.17
C LEU A 213 2.86 -43.38 2.29
N ASP A 214 2.66 -44.16 1.23
CA ASP A 214 1.45 -44.15 0.41
C ASP A 214 0.24 -44.75 1.17
#